data_AF-A0A8J7QG29-F1
#
_entry.id   AF-A0A8J7QG29-F1
#
_cell.length_a   1.000
_cell.length_b   1.000
_cell.length_c   1.000
_cell.angle_alpha   90.00
_cell.angle_beta   90.00
_cell.angle_gamma   90.00
#
_symmetry.space_group_name_H-M   'P 1'
#
loop_
_entity.id
_entity.type
_entity.pdbx_description
1 polymer ?
#
loop_
_entity_poly.entity_id
_entity_poly.type
_entity_poly.pdbx_seq_one_letter_code
_entity_poly.pdbx_strand_id
1 'polypeptide(L)' 'VERVIRSIREECLDRFVIFSKGQLEYLLREYGAHYHEERPHQGLGNWLISGKQGKSEGRIRRRTRLGGLLSFYDRVSG' A
#
# COMPACT_ATOMS: atom_id res chain seq x y z
N VAL A 1 -15.26 7.07 6.50
CA VAL A 1 -14.13 8.02 6.31
C VAL A 1 -13.08 7.88 7.41
N GLU A 2 -13.46 7.89 8.69
CA GLU A 2 -12.50 7.86 9.81
C GLU A 2 -11.48 6.70 9.78
N ARG A 3 -11.90 5.49 9.43
CA ARG A 3 -11.00 4.31 9.38
C ARG A 3 -9.89 4.46 8.33
N VAL A 4 -10.19 5.09 7.19
CA VAL A 4 -9.21 5.30 6.12
C VAL A 4 -8.16 6.31 6.58
N ILE A 5 -8.59 7.42 7.19
CA ILE A 5 -7.70 8.44 7.73
C ILE A 5 -6.78 7.85 8.81
N ARG A 6 -7.32 7.02 9.71
CA ARG A 6 -6.52 6.32 10.73
C ARG A 6 -5.45 5.45 10.10
N SER A 7 -5.80 4.60 9.12
CA SER A 7 -4.83 3.75 8.43
C SER A 7 -3.73 4.56 7.74
N ILE A 8 -4.07 5.65 7.04
CA ILE A 8 -3.06 6.52 6.41
C ILE A 8 -2.07 7.07 7.45
N ARG A 9 -2.58 7.50 8.60
CA ARG A 9 -1.76 8.06 9.68
C ARG A 9 -0.82 7.00 10.28
N GLU A 10 -1.37 5.89 10.75
CA GLU A 10 -0.62 4.86 11.49
C GLU A 10 0.34 4.05 10.60
N GLU A 11 -0.06 3.77 9.36
CA GLU A 11 0.72 2.93 8.44
C GLU A 11 1.74 3.73 7.63
N CYS A 12 1.56 5.05 7.48
CA CYS A 12 2.43 5.90 6.66
C CYS A 12 2.89 7.17 7.37
N LEU A 13 2.00 8.12 7.67
CA LEU A 13 2.41 9.48 8.01
C LEU A 13 3.15 9.58 9.35
N ASP A 14 2.83 8.75 10.34
CA ASP A 14 3.51 8.74 11.64
C ASP A 14 4.97 8.25 11.54
N ARG A 15 5.40 7.74 10.37
CA ARG A 15 6.77 7.27 10.11
C ARG A 15 7.66 8.31 9.45
N PHE A 16 7.13 9.50 9.15
CA PHE A 16 7.86 10.57 8.49
C PHE A 16 7.76 11.88 9.25
N VAL A 17 8.86 12.61 9.33
CA VAL A 17 8.83 14.05 9.58
C VAL A 17 8.60 14.73 8.23
N ILE A 18 7.53 15.53 8.14
CA ILE A 18 7.07 16.15 6.89
C ILE A 18 7.44 17.63 6.91
N PHE A 19 8.29 18.05 5.97
CA PHE A 19 8.83 19.42 5.90
C PHE A 19 8.16 20.29 4.85
N SER A 20 7.39 19.70 3.93
CA SER A 20 6.72 20.44 2.86
C SER A 20 5.41 19.79 2.42
N LYS A 21 4.56 20.60 1.79
CA LYS A 21 3.33 20.14 1.14
C LYS A 21 3.63 19.08 0.06
N GLY A 22 4.65 19.30 -0.78
CA GLY A 22 5.02 18.36 -1.83
C GLY A 22 5.45 16.99 -1.29
N GLN A 23 6.12 16.97 -0.12
CA GLN A 23 6.43 15.72 0.57
C GLN A 23 5.16 15.00 1.04
N LEU A 24 4.22 15.72 1.67
CA LEU A 24 2.94 15.14 2.08
C LEU A 24 2.15 14.58 0.89
N GLU A 25 2.06 15.32 -0.21
CA GLU A 25 1.39 14.89 -1.43
C GLU A 25 2.02 13.63 -2.03
N TYR A 26 3.35 13.54 -2.04
CA TYR A 26 4.08 12.34 -2.45
C TYR A 26 3.72 11.15 -1.56
N LEU A 27 3.78 11.30 -0.24
CA LEU A 27 3.45 10.22 0.72
C LEU A 27 2.00 9.75 0.55
N LEU A 28 1.04 10.68 0.43
CA LEU A 28 -0.37 10.36 0.24
C LEU A 28 -0.63 9.67 -1.10
N ARG A 29 0.05 10.08 -2.17
CA ARG A 29 -0.08 9.44 -3.48
C ARG A 29 0.44 8.00 -3.46
N GLU A 30 1.65 7.80 -2.91
CA GLU A 30 2.24 6.46 -2.83
C GLU A 30 1.42 5.54 -1.91
N TYR A 31 0.95 6.06 -0.77
CA TYR A 31 0.06 5.31 0.10
C TYR A 31 -1.29 5.02 -0.56
N GLY A 32 -1.88 5.98 -1.28
CA GLY A 32 -3.14 5.78 -1.99
C GLY A 32 -3.04 4.71 -3.06
N ALA A 33 -1.94 4.67 -3.83
CA ALA A 33 -1.69 3.61 -4.79
C ALA A 33 -1.56 2.25 -4.08
N HIS A 34 -0.78 2.18 -3.01
CA HIS A 34 -0.63 0.96 -2.22
C HIS A 34 -1.97 0.49 -1.62
N TYR A 35 -2.76 1.40 -1.05
CA TYR A 35 -4.02 1.11 -0.40
C TYR A 35 -5.02 0.49 -1.38
N HIS A 36 -5.14 1.01 -2.61
CA HIS A 36 -6.11 0.50 -3.56
C HIS A 36 -5.63 -0.73 -4.33
N GLU A 37 -4.36 -0.76 -4.73
CA GLU A 37 -3.85 -1.72 -5.70
C GLU A 37 -3.03 -2.87 -5.09
N GLU A 38 -2.62 -2.77 -3.83
CA GLU A 38 -1.61 -3.67 -3.26
C GLU A 38 -1.98 -4.19 -1.86
N ARG A 39 -2.74 -3.42 -1.07
CA ARG A 39 -3.15 -3.80 0.29
C ARG A 39 -4.44 -4.65 0.27
N PRO A 40 -4.43 -5.89 0.80
CA PRO A 40 -5.64 -6.67 0.98
C PRO A 40 -6.56 -6.03 2.03
N HIS A 41 -7.87 -6.02 1.78
CA HIS A 41 -8.83 -5.44 2.73
C HIS A 41 -9.73 -6.52 3.32
N GLN A 42 -9.65 -6.70 4.65
CA GLN A 42 -10.49 -7.67 5.37
C GLN A 42 -11.98 -7.46 5.15
N GLY A 43 -12.44 -6.21 5.08
CA GLY A 43 -13.84 -5.87 4.81
C GLY A 43 -14.30 -6.23 3.39
N LEU A 44 -13.37 -6.58 2.50
CA LEU A 44 -13.62 -7.07 1.15
C LEU A 44 -13.24 -8.55 1.01
N GLY A 45 -13.10 -9.31 2.10
CA GLY A 45 -12.69 -10.71 2.03
C GLY A 45 -11.20 -10.92 1.71
N ASN A 46 -10.35 -9.95 2.07
CA ASN A 46 -8.92 -9.91 1.72
C ASN A 46 -8.63 -9.75 0.22
N TRP A 47 -9.56 -9.17 -0.53
CA TRP A 47 -9.33 -8.76 -1.92
C TRP A 47 -8.73 -7.35 -1.98
N LEU A 48 -8.07 -7.03 -3.09
CA LEU A 48 -7.62 -5.66 -3.38
C LEU A 48 -8.80 -4.86 -3.90
N ILE A 49 -8.74 -3.53 -3.81
CA ILE A 49 -9.84 -2.68 -4.29
C ILE A 49 -9.84 -2.61 -5.82
N SER A 50 -8.67 -2.38 -6.43
CA SER A 50 -8.53 -2.19 -7.88
C SER A 50 -7.29 -2.84 -8.51
N GLY A 51 -6.49 -3.55 -7.72
CA GLY A 51 -5.26 -4.20 -8.17
C GLY A 51 -5.49 -5.57 -8.81
N LYS A 52 -4.44 -6.13 -9.41
CA LYS A 52 -4.46 -7.54 -9.86
C LYS A 52 -4.39 -8.46 -8.67
N GLN A 53 -5.39 -9.32 -8.54
CA GLN A 53 -5.46 -10.31 -7.49
C GLN A 53 -4.29 -11.29 -7.56
N GLY A 54 -3.85 -11.75 -6.38
CA GLY A 54 -2.72 -12.65 -6.26
C GLY A 54 -2.95 -13.98 -6.95
N LYS A 55 -1.87 -14.55 -7.51
CA LYS A 55 -1.85 -15.91 -8.04
C LYS A 55 -1.54 -16.93 -6.92
N SER A 56 -2.06 -18.15 -7.07
CA SER A 56 -1.75 -19.27 -6.18
C SER A 56 -0.32 -19.80 -6.36
N GLU A 57 0.21 -19.72 -7.58
CA GLU A 57 1.50 -20.30 -7.98
C GLU A 57 2.45 -19.26 -8.60
N GLY A 58 3.74 -19.62 -8.68
CA GLY A 58 4.81 -18.78 -9.22
C GLY A 58 5.78 -18.25 -8.17
N ARG A 59 6.85 -17.59 -8.63
CA ARG A 59 7.89 -17.04 -7.77
C ARG A 59 7.35 -15.83 -7.01
N ILE A 60 7.57 -15.78 -5.70
CA ILE A 60 7.23 -14.62 -4.88
C ILE A 60 8.19 -13.48 -5.22
N ARG A 61 7.62 -12.31 -5.50
CA ARG A 61 8.32 -11.05 -5.71
C ARG A 61 7.83 -10.05 -4.67
N ARG A 62 8.79 -9.35 -4.05
CA ARG A 62 8.52 -8.21 -3.16
C ARG A 62 8.64 -6.92 -3.97
N ARG A 63 7.64 -6.06 -3.85
CA ARG A 63 7.65 -4.67 -4.32
C ARG A 63 7.56 -3.75 -3.11
N THR A 64 8.27 -2.63 -3.16
CA THR A 64 8.35 -1.70 -2.03
C THR A 64 8.14 -0.27 -2.49
N ARG A 65 7.49 0.53 -1.64
CA ARG A 65 7.39 1.99 -1.79
C ARG A 65 7.94 2.65 -0.53
N LEU A 66 8.20 3.96 -0.62
CA LEU A 66 8.58 4.80 0.53
C LEU A 66 9.75 4.22 1.35
N GLY A 67 10.83 3.82 0.67
CA GLY A 67 12.02 3.28 1.32
C GLY A 67 11.82 1.91 1.99
N GLY A 68 10.78 1.16 1.61
CA GLY A 68 10.49 -0.16 2.17
C GLY A 68 9.38 -0.19 3.20
N LEU A 69 8.88 0.97 3.64
CA LEU A 69 7.80 1.08 4.62
C LEU A 69 6.55 0.34 4.15
N LEU A 70 6.15 0.56 2.89
CA LEU A 70 5.03 -0.14 2.29
C LEU A 70 5.59 -1.28 1.45
N SER A 71 5.23 -2.50 1.82
CA SER A 71 5.65 -3.71 1.13
C SER A 71 4.44 -4.45 0.58
N PHE A 72 4.56 -4.87 -0.67
CA PHE A 72 3.59 -5.69 -1.37
C PHE A 72 4.28 -6.94 -1.88
N TYR A 73 3.59 -8.08 -1.79
CA TYR A 73 4.11 -9.36 -2.26
C TYR A 73 3.14 -9.93 -3.28
N ASP A 74 3.64 -10.18 -4.50
CA ASP A 74 2.90 -10.87 -5.55
C ASP A 74 3.63 -12.12 -6.03
N ARG A 75 2.91 -12.97 -6.75
CA ARG A 75 3.51 -14.09 -7.47
C ARG A 75 3.54 -13.78 -8.96
N VAL A 76 4.72 -13.90 -9.54
CA VAL A 76 4.91 -13.82 -11.00
C VAL A 76 5.06 -15.22 -11.57
N SER A 77 4.34 -15.47 -12.66
CA SER A 77 4.59 -16.63 -13.50
C SER A 77 5.88 -16.35 -14.28
N GLY A 78 6.77 -17.34 -14.36
CA GLY A 78 7.90 -17.30 -15.27
C GLY A 78 7.45 -17.30 -16.72
#